data_AF-A0A7C4H894-F1
#
_entry.id   AF-A0A7C4H894-F1
#
_cell.length_a   1.000
_cell.length_b   1.000
_cell.length_c   1.000
_cell.angle_alpha   90.00
_cell.angle_beta   90.00
_cell.angle_gamma   90.00
#
_symmetry.space_group_name_H-M   'P 1'
#
loop_
_entity.id
_entity.type
_entity.pdbx_description
1 polymer ?
#
loop_
_entity_poly.entity_id
_entity_poly.type
_entity_poly.pdbx_seq_one_letter_code
_entity_poly.pdbx_strand_id
1 'polypeptide(L)' 'MSNEFNDMQFIRKRLGRIMYCAINGYYRTVFNNDKVVNKAFLDIIKETYKALTVLNKYIEEIGVESNA' A
#
# COMPACT_ATOMS: atom_id res chain seq x y z
N MET A 1 -16.79 -6.61 15.81
CA MET A 1 -15.92 -5.94 14.81
C MET A 1 -16.69 -5.92 13.49
N SER A 2 -16.92 -4.75 12.90
CA SER A 2 -17.77 -4.61 11.70
C SER A 2 -17.16 -5.35 10.49
N ASN A 3 -18.01 -5.82 9.55
CA ASN A 3 -17.53 -6.40 8.28
C ASN A 3 -16.61 -5.42 7.53
N GLU A 4 -16.94 -4.13 7.59
CA GLU A 4 -16.14 -3.05 7.02
C GLU A 4 -14.71 -2.98 7.58
N PHE A 5 -14.52 -3.12 8.90
CA PHE A 5 -13.17 -3.15 9.49
C PHE A 5 -12.35 -4.32 8.94
N ASN A 6 -12.96 -5.50 8.83
CA ASN A 6 -12.27 -6.69 8.29
C ASN A 6 -11.90 -6.50 6.82
N ASP A 7 -12.78 -5.90 6.02
CA ASP A 7 -12.53 -5.59 4.62
C ASP A 7 -11.37 -4.59 4.47
N MET A 8 -11.33 -3.54 5.29
CA MET A 8 -10.22 -2.57 5.29
C MET A 8 -8.89 -3.21 5.68
N GLN A 9 -8.88 -4.08 6.69
CA GLN A 9 -7.70 -4.86 7.07
C GLN A 9 -7.22 -5.78 5.93
N PHE A 10 -8.15 -6.39 5.20
CA PHE A 10 -7.84 -7.22 4.04
C PHE A 10 -7.22 -6.40 2.91
N ILE A 11 -7.81 -5.24 2.56
CA ILE A 11 -7.30 -4.33 1.55
C ILE A 11 -5.90 -3.83 1.93
N ARG A 12 -5.68 -3.46 3.21
CA ARG A 12 -4.38 -3.04 3.73
C ARG A 12 -3.31 -4.09 3.49
N LYS A 13 -3.59 -5.36 3.80
CA LYS A 13 -2.67 -6.47 3.54
C LYS A 13 -2.35 -6.63 2.06
N ARG A 14 -3.34 -6.46 1.17
CA ARG A 14 -3.15 -6.56 -0.28
C ARG A 14 -2.28 -5.42 -0.83
N LEU A 15 -2.54 -4.18 -0.42
CA LEU A 15 -1.72 -3.03 -0.77
C LEU A 15 -0.27 -3.19 -0.28
N GLY A 16 -0.06 -3.68 0.94
CA GLY A 16 1.28 -3.97 1.45
C GLY A 16 2.05 -4.98 0.57
N ARG A 17 1.38 -6.02 0.07
CA ARG A 17 1.99 -6.99 -0.86
C ARG A 17 2.33 -6.36 -2.21
N ILE A 18 1.46 -5.50 -2.74
CA ILE A 18 1.71 -4.76 -3.99
C ILE A 18 2.95 -3.87 -3.84
N MET A 19 3.02 -3.08 -2.77
CA MET A 19 4.17 -2.21 -2.50
C MET A 19 5.47 -3.02 -2.37
N TYR A 20 5.44 -4.13 -1.63
CA TYR A 20 6.58 -5.03 -1.49
C TYR A 20 7.07 -5.59 -2.84
N CYS A 21 6.15 -6.07 -3.68
CA CYS A 21 6.49 -6.56 -5.02
C CYS A 21 7.09 -5.44 -5.89
N ALA A 22 6.53 -4.23 -5.83
CA ALA A 22 7.02 -3.10 -6.61
C ALA A 22 8.41 -2.64 -6.15
N ILE A 23 8.67 -2.62 -4.84
CA ILE A 23 10.01 -2.33 -4.27
C ILE A 23 11.02 -3.37 -4.76
N ASN A 24 10.68 -4.67 -4.69
CA ASN A 24 11.55 -5.73 -5.19
C ASN A 24 11.82 -5.61 -6.70
N GLY A 25 10.79 -5.26 -7.47
CA GLY A 25 10.91 -4.98 -8.91
C GLY A 25 11.88 -3.83 -9.17
N TYR A 26 11.70 -2.71 -8.48
CA TYR A 26 12.58 -1.54 -8.58
C TYR A 26 14.04 -1.89 -8.30
N TYR A 27 14.34 -2.59 -7.19
CA TYR A 27 15.72 -2.95 -6.86
C TYR A 27 16.36 -3.91 -7.87
N ARG A 28 15.57 -4.70 -8.60
CA ARG A 28 16.08 -5.56 -9.67
C ARG A 28 16.40 -4.80 -10.95
N THR A 29 15.75 -3.66 -11.19
CA THR A 29 15.86 -2.91 -12.44
C THR A 29 16.68 -1.63 -12.32
N VAL A 30 16.88 -1.11 -11.10
CA VAL A 30 17.59 0.15 -10.85
C VAL A 30 19.02 0.15 -11.42
N PHE A 31 19.70 -1.00 -11.36
CA PHE A 31 21.07 -1.15 -11.87
C PHE A 31 21.16 -1.37 -13.38
N ASN A 32 20.04 -1.72 -14.03
CA ASN A 32 19.99 -2.00 -15.48
C ASN A 32 19.81 -0.72 -16.31
N ASN A 33 19.79 0.47 -15.70
CA ASN A 33 19.54 1.77 -16.34
C ASN A 33 18.22 1.85 -17.14
N ASP A 34 17.28 0.92 -16.93
CA ASP A 34 15.96 0.97 -17.53
C ASP A 34 15.08 2.01 -16.82
N LYS A 35 15.25 3.28 -17.22
CA LYS A 35 14.56 4.43 -16.61
C LYS A 35 13.04 4.32 -16.69
N VAL A 36 12.51 3.67 -17.72
CA VAL A 36 11.05 3.53 -17.90
C VAL A 36 10.49 2.56 -16.87
N VAL A 37 11.11 1.39 -16.75
CA VAL A 37 10.68 0.37 -15.78
C VAL A 37 10.90 0.86 -14.34
N ASN A 38 12.03 1.52 -14.07
CA ASN A 38 12.29 2.12 -12.76
C ASN A 38 11.23 3.14 -12.37
N LYS A 39 10.84 4.02 -13.31
CA LYS A 39 9.78 5.01 -13.08
C LYS A 39 8.44 4.33 -12.82
N ALA A 40 8.09 3.30 -13.59
CA ALA A 40 6.85 2.56 -13.39
C ALA A 40 6.77 1.95 -11.97
N PHE A 41 7.86 1.33 -11.48
CA PHE A 41 7.87 0.81 -10.12
C PHE A 41 7.77 1.91 -9.07
N LEU A 42 8.47 3.04 -9.24
CA LEU A 42 8.38 4.18 -8.32
C LEU A 42 6.97 4.77 -8.27
N ASP A 43 6.28 4.87 -9.41
CA ASP A 43 4.90 5.35 -9.47
C ASP A 43 3.95 4.39 -8.72
N ILE A 44 4.11 3.07 -8.90
CA ILE A 44 3.33 2.07 -8.14
C ILE A 44 3.59 2.20 -6.63
N ILE A 45 4.85 2.32 -6.22
CA ILE A 45 5.23 2.48 -4.80
C ILE A 45 4.57 3.74 -4.22
N LYS A 46 4.67 4.86 -4.93
CA LYS A 46 4.12 6.15 -4.52
C LYS A 46 2.61 6.09 -4.32
N GLU A 47 1.88 5.59 -5.31
CA GLU A 47 0.42 5.53 -5.22
C GLU A 47 -0.07 4.51 -4.19
N THR A 48 0.64 3.37 -4.04
CA THR A 48 0.33 2.39 -2.99
C THR A 48 0.56 2.97 -1.59
N TYR A 49 1.63 3.73 -1.40
CA TYR A 49 1.91 4.39 -0.11
C TYR A 49 0.85 5.42 0.27
N LYS A 50 0.39 6.24 -0.70
CA LYS A 50 -0.72 7.18 -0.48
C LYS A 50 -2.00 6.45 -0.08
N ALA A 51 -2.35 5.39 -0.81
CA ALA A 51 -3.54 4.57 -0.52
C ALA A 51 -3.47 3.96 0.88
N LEU A 52 -2.33 3.39 1.27
CA LEU A 52 -2.10 2.85 2.62
C LEU A 52 -2.23 3.92 3.71
N THR A 53 -1.73 5.13 3.45
CA THR A 53 -1.81 6.24 4.39
C THR A 53 -3.26 6.65 4.66
N VAL A 54 -4.07 6.80 3.61
CA VAL A 54 -5.50 7.12 3.74
C VAL A 54 -6.24 5.98 4.44
N LEU A 55 -5.97 4.73 4.05
CA LEU A 55 -6.62 3.55 4.62
C LEU A 55 -6.28 3.36 6.11
N ASN A 56 -5.04 3.60 6.52
CA ASN A 56 -4.65 3.49 7.93
C ASN A 56 -5.37 4.53 8.80
N LYS A 57 -5.48 5.78 8.34
CA LYS A 57 -6.26 6.82 9.04
C LYS A 57 -7.72 6.40 9.21
N TYR A 58 -8.32 5.90 8.14
CA TYR A 58 -9.70 5.42 8.18
C TYR A 58 -9.88 4.24 9.15
N ILE A 59 -8.96 3.27 9.15
CA ILE A 59 -8.96 2.14 10.10
C ILE A 59 -8.85 2.61 11.56
N GLU A 60 -8.05 3.64 11.82
CA GLU A 60 -7.92 4.25 13.15
C GLU A 60 -9.23 4.90 13.59
N GLU A 61 -9.87 5.68 12.71
CA GLU A 61 -11.17 6.34 12.98
C GLU A 61 -12.26 5.33 13.36
N ILE A 62 -12.48 4.30 12.55
CA ILE A 62 -13.49 3.26 12.84
C ILE A 62 -13.11 2.42 14.09
N GLY A 63 -11.82 2.26 14.37
CA GLY A 63 -11.32 1.54 15.54
C GLY A 63 -11.57 2.31 16.84
N VAL A 64 -11.46 3.64 16.81
CA VAL A 64 -11.77 4.52 17.94
C VAL A 64 -13.27 4.55 18.21
N GLU A 65 -14.12 4.69 17.18
CA GLU A 65 -15.58 4.69 17.34
C GLU A 65 -16.11 3.37 17.91
N SER A 66 -15.47 2.24 17.61
CA SER A 66 -15.87 0.94 18.16
C SER A 66 -15.51 0.69 19.63
N ASN A 67 -14.68 1.56 20.23
CA ASN A 67 -14.23 1.48 21.63
C ASN A 67 -14.80 2.60 22.52
N ALA A 68 -15.57 3.53 21.96
CA ALA A 68 -16.28 4.61 22.67
C ALA A 68 -17.71 4.19 23.01
#